data_AF-A0A357ZX90-F1
#
_entry.id   AF-A0A357ZX90-F1
#
_cell.length_a   1.000
_cell.length_b   1.000
_cell.length_c   1.000
_cell.angle_alpha   90.00
_cell.angle_beta   90.00
_cell.angle_gamma   90.00
#
_symmetry.space_group_name_H-M   'P 1'
#
loop_
_entity.id
_entity.type
_entity.pdbx_description
1 polymer ?
#
loop_
_entity_poly.entity_id
_entity_poly.type
_entity_poly.pdbx_seq_one_letter_code
_entity_poly.pdbx_strand_id
1 'polypeptide(L)'
;MTDRVEPSAGEIERAVAALRSGGLIALPTETVYGLGADASNDDAVRRVFEVKGRPSDHPLIIHLADAAQLEQWAASVSPTAQLLADAFWPGPLTLLVERSSSVSPVVTGGRPTVGIRVPDHPVALELLRTFGGGVAAPSANRFGRVSPTTAAHVIADLGDDVDVVLDGGPCRVGVESTIVDLTTDRPVVLRAGGVSVDRLEEVLGYSIDIYVSAEPSTGGARAPGMLEAHYAPNARVVLCVEHEIAEVLIEVLGSASGPVGLLAGSALVGLPEGIVELEPAGTDDEYAAVLYSRLRQADRLGLSVLVCVPPPEVGVGVAVNDRLRRAAAS
;
A
#
# COMPACT_ATOMS: atom_id res chain seq x y z
N MET A 1 6.46 17.08 16.75
CA MET A 1 5.41 16.49 17.60
C MET A 1 4.11 16.70 16.85
N THR A 2 3.80 15.82 15.92
CA THR A 2 2.56 15.88 15.13
C THR A 2 1.41 15.52 16.06
N ASP A 3 0.42 16.40 16.16
CA ASP A 3 -0.80 16.16 16.92
C ASP A 3 -1.37 14.80 16.50
N ARG A 4 -1.55 13.90 17.48
CA ARG A 4 -2.31 12.68 17.27
C ARG A 4 -3.73 13.14 16.93
N VAL A 5 -4.14 12.94 15.68
CA VAL A 5 -5.55 13.06 15.30
C VAL A 5 -6.25 11.87 15.94
N GLU A 6 -6.72 12.06 17.18
CA GLU A 6 -7.61 11.10 17.82
C GLU A 6 -9.02 11.35 17.26
N PRO A 7 -9.59 10.41 16.50
CA PRO A 7 -10.96 10.52 16.03
C PRO A 7 -11.87 10.51 17.26
N SER A 8 -12.92 11.32 17.19
CA SER A 8 -13.94 11.31 18.24
C SER A 8 -14.56 9.91 18.33
N ALA A 9 -14.94 9.49 19.54
CA ALA A 9 -15.65 8.22 19.75
C ALA A 9 -16.88 8.10 18.80
N GLY A 10 -17.56 9.23 18.55
CA GLY A 10 -18.68 9.29 17.62
C GLY A 10 -18.31 9.07 16.14
N GLU A 11 -17.08 9.31 15.70
CA GLU A 11 -16.63 8.96 14.34
C GLU A 11 -16.41 7.46 14.19
N ILE A 12 -15.79 6.84 15.18
CA ILE A 12 -15.59 5.38 15.22
C ILE A 12 -16.94 4.67 15.23
N GLU A 13 -17.88 5.08 16.09
CA GLU A 13 -19.22 4.49 16.15
C GLU A 13 -19.97 4.58 14.81
N ARG A 14 -19.89 5.73 14.11
CA ARG A 14 -20.48 5.88 12.78
C ARG A 14 -19.85 4.95 11.75
N ALA A 15 -18.52 4.82 11.75
CA ALA A 15 -17.83 3.91 10.84
C ALA A 15 -18.16 2.44 11.12
N VAL A 16 -18.25 2.05 12.40
CA VAL A 16 -18.69 0.71 12.81
C VAL A 16 -20.13 0.44 12.37
N ALA A 17 -21.03 1.41 12.55
CA ALA A 17 -22.41 1.29 12.09
C ALA A 17 -22.48 1.13 10.56
N ALA A 18 -21.68 1.89 9.81
CA ALA A 18 -21.57 1.76 8.37
C ALA A 18 -21.13 0.35 7.97
N LEU A 19 -20.02 -0.17 8.54
CA LEU A 19 -19.55 -1.54 8.29
C LEU A 19 -20.64 -2.59 8.57
N ARG A 20 -21.31 -2.52 9.73
CA ARG A 20 -22.38 -3.46 10.11
C ARG A 20 -23.60 -3.39 9.18
N SER A 21 -23.82 -2.25 8.54
CA SER A 21 -24.89 -2.07 7.54
C SER A 21 -24.48 -2.47 6.12
N GLY A 22 -23.25 -2.99 5.92
CA GLY A 22 -22.71 -3.32 4.59
C GLY A 22 -22.14 -2.12 3.83
N GLY A 23 -21.89 -1.01 4.52
CA GLY A 23 -21.24 0.18 3.99
C GLY A 23 -19.72 0.06 3.87
N LEU A 24 -19.14 0.99 3.12
CA LEU A 24 -17.71 1.12 2.89
C LEU A 24 -17.13 2.27 3.72
N ILE A 25 -15.94 2.05 4.26
CA ILE A 25 -15.21 3.08 5.01
C ILE A 25 -13.83 3.31 4.42
N ALA A 26 -13.30 4.53 4.56
CA ALA A 26 -11.87 4.77 4.41
C ALA A 26 -11.18 4.64 5.77
N LEU A 27 -10.28 3.67 5.87
CA LEU A 27 -9.55 3.31 7.08
C LEU A 27 -8.10 3.82 7.00
N PRO A 28 -7.68 4.79 7.84
CA PRO A 28 -6.29 5.21 7.90
C PRO A 28 -5.42 4.10 8.50
N THR A 29 -4.26 3.85 7.90
CA THR A 29 -3.22 2.95 8.47
C THR A 29 -1.87 3.68 8.50
N GLU A 30 -0.85 3.06 9.09
CA GLU A 30 0.53 3.54 8.98
C GLU A 30 1.07 3.49 7.55
N THR A 31 0.56 2.59 6.72
CA THR A 31 1.01 2.35 5.34
C THR A 31 0.33 3.27 4.33
N VAL A 32 -0.93 2.97 3.99
CA VAL A 32 -1.80 3.73 3.10
C VAL A 32 -3.23 3.65 3.63
N TYR A 33 -4.10 4.57 3.22
CA TYR A 33 -5.54 4.45 3.53
C TYR A 33 -6.13 3.25 2.80
N GLY A 34 -6.96 2.47 3.50
CA GLY A 34 -7.66 1.31 2.96
C GLY A 34 -9.16 1.58 2.73
N LEU A 35 -9.75 1.02 1.66
CA LEU A 35 -11.20 1.02 1.45
C LEU A 35 -11.77 -0.24 2.10
N GLY A 36 -12.24 -0.12 3.33
CA GLY A 36 -12.67 -1.23 4.17
C GLY A 36 -14.14 -1.59 3.99
N ALA A 37 -14.41 -2.89 3.97
CA ALA A 37 -15.72 -3.49 4.15
C ALA A 37 -15.64 -4.62 5.18
N ASP A 38 -16.78 -5.00 5.77
CA ASP A 38 -16.89 -6.21 6.60
C ASP A 38 -16.48 -7.44 5.77
N ALA A 39 -15.40 -8.13 6.17
CA ALA A 39 -14.87 -9.29 5.47
C ALA A 39 -15.82 -10.50 5.48
N SER A 40 -16.85 -10.50 6.35
CA SER A 40 -17.89 -11.53 6.41
C SER A 40 -19.12 -11.20 5.56
N ASN A 41 -19.20 -9.99 5.00
CA ASN A 41 -20.31 -9.55 4.16
C ASN A 41 -19.89 -9.50 2.69
N ASP A 42 -20.21 -10.57 1.96
CA ASP A 42 -19.87 -10.72 0.54
C ASP A 42 -20.33 -9.55 -0.35
N ASP A 43 -21.52 -8.99 -0.09
CA ASP A 43 -22.06 -7.90 -0.91
C ASP A 43 -21.27 -6.60 -0.66
N ALA A 44 -20.89 -6.32 0.59
CA ALA A 44 -20.02 -5.20 0.91
C ALA A 44 -18.63 -5.37 0.28
N VAL A 45 -18.07 -6.59 0.29
CA VAL A 45 -16.79 -6.90 -0.36
C VAL A 45 -16.89 -6.73 -1.88
N ARG A 46 -17.99 -7.16 -2.53
CA ARG A 46 -18.22 -6.90 -3.97
C ARG A 46 -18.24 -5.41 -4.28
N ARG A 47 -18.90 -4.60 -3.43
CA ARG A 47 -18.93 -3.15 -3.58
C ARG A 47 -17.53 -2.52 -3.53
N VAL A 48 -16.59 -3.07 -2.74
CA VAL A 48 -15.17 -2.64 -2.77
C VAL A 48 -14.56 -2.82 -4.16
N PHE A 49 -14.80 -3.96 -4.81
CA PHE A 49 -14.30 -4.21 -6.17
C PHE A 49 -14.94 -3.28 -7.19
N GLU A 50 -16.26 -3.11 -7.13
CA GLU A 50 -17.04 -2.24 -8.02
C GLU A 50 -16.59 -0.78 -7.94
N VAL A 51 -16.56 -0.20 -6.72
CA VAL A 51 -16.14 1.18 -6.48
C VAL A 51 -14.70 1.41 -6.95
N LYS A 52 -13.81 0.44 -6.76
CA LYS A 52 -12.42 0.60 -7.22
C LYS A 52 -12.25 0.40 -8.72
N GLY A 53 -13.20 -0.25 -9.40
CA GLY A 53 -12.97 -0.80 -10.74
C GLY A 53 -11.88 -1.88 -10.73
N ARG A 54 -11.79 -2.66 -9.64
CA ARG A 54 -10.77 -3.70 -9.43
C ARG A 54 -11.32 -5.06 -9.87
N PRO A 55 -10.54 -5.90 -10.59
CA PRO A 55 -10.94 -7.27 -10.91
C PRO A 55 -11.26 -8.09 -9.65
N SER A 56 -12.35 -8.85 -9.68
CA SER A 56 -12.86 -9.61 -8.51
C SER A 56 -12.03 -10.84 -8.16
N ASP A 57 -11.13 -11.27 -9.05
CA ASP A 57 -10.17 -12.37 -8.84
C ASP A 57 -8.88 -11.91 -8.13
N HIS A 58 -8.74 -10.61 -7.84
CA HIS A 58 -7.64 -10.08 -7.07
C HIS A 58 -7.94 -10.13 -5.57
N PRO A 59 -7.18 -10.90 -4.77
CA PRO A 59 -7.45 -11.04 -3.34
C PRO A 59 -7.36 -9.70 -2.59
N LEU A 60 -8.06 -9.58 -1.46
CA LEU A 60 -7.96 -8.47 -0.52
C LEU A 60 -7.21 -8.90 0.75
N ILE A 61 -6.74 -7.93 1.53
CA ILE A 61 -6.11 -8.16 2.83
C ILE A 61 -7.15 -7.90 3.93
N ILE A 62 -7.29 -8.85 4.85
CA ILE A 62 -8.12 -8.72 6.04
C ILE A 62 -7.30 -8.07 7.15
N HIS A 63 -7.81 -6.97 7.68
CA HIS A 63 -7.25 -6.27 8.82
C HIS A 63 -7.97 -6.72 10.10
N LEU A 64 -7.19 -7.04 11.13
CA LEU A 64 -7.64 -7.52 12.43
C LEU A 64 -7.17 -6.57 13.54
N ALA A 65 -7.86 -6.59 14.68
CA ALA A 65 -7.50 -5.76 15.83
C ALA A 65 -6.29 -6.33 16.60
N ASP A 66 -6.12 -7.65 16.55
CA ASP A 66 -5.15 -8.37 17.36
C ASP A 66 -4.74 -9.69 16.68
N ALA A 67 -3.49 -10.12 16.92
CA ALA A 67 -2.94 -11.37 16.40
C ALA A 67 -3.71 -12.61 16.91
N ALA A 68 -4.33 -12.55 18.09
CA ALA A 68 -5.15 -13.63 18.64
C ALA A 68 -6.37 -13.97 17.78
N GLN A 69 -6.78 -13.09 16.86
CA GLN A 69 -7.85 -13.37 15.91
C GLN A 69 -7.38 -14.21 14.71
N LEU A 70 -6.08 -14.41 14.51
CA LEU A 70 -5.51 -15.08 13.34
C LEU A 70 -6.11 -16.48 13.10
N GLU A 71 -6.29 -17.26 14.17
CA GLU A 71 -6.86 -18.61 14.11
C GLU A 71 -8.32 -18.66 13.59
N GLN A 72 -9.03 -17.53 13.63
CA GLN A 72 -10.40 -17.46 13.10
C GLN A 72 -10.43 -17.37 11.57
N TRP A 73 -9.34 -16.88 10.97
CA TRP A 73 -9.25 -16.56 9.54
C TRP A 73 -8.26 -17.47 8.80
N ALA A 74 -7.33 -18.11 9.49
CA ALA A 74 -6.39 -19.08 8.95
C ALA A 74 -6.85 -20.52 9.21
N ALA A 75 -6.60 -21.45 8.27
CA ALA A 75 -6.83 -22.88 8.49
C ALA A 75 -5.86 -23.47 9.52
N SER A 76 -4.64 -22.94 9.54
CA SER A 76 -3.62 -23.25 10.53
C SER A 76 -2.64 -22.08 10.66
N VAL A 77 -2.07 -21.91 11.86
CA VAL A 77 -1.04 -20.91 12.14
C VAL A 77 0.27 -21.67 12.38
N SER A 78 1.22 -21.52 11.45
CA SER A 78 2.53 -22.13 11.60
C SER A 78 3.36 -21.41 12.68
N PRO A 79 4.36 -22.07 13.29
CA PRO A 79 5.27 -21.40 14.22
C PRO A 79 5.95 -20.19 13.59
N THR A 80 6.25 -20.24 12.29
CA THR A 80 6.82 -19.11 11.54
C THR A 80 5.82 -17.96 11.39
N ALA A 81 4.53 -18.25 11.14
CA ALA A 81 3.50 -17.23 11.10
C ALA A 81 3.35 -16.53 12.45
N GLN A 82 3.32 -17.30 13.55
CA GLN A 82 3.26 -16.74 14.90
C GLN A 82 4.50 -15.89 15.22
N LEU A 83 5.70 -16.38 14.93
CA LEU A 83 6.95 -15.67 15.16
C LEU A 83 6.98 -14.31 14.43
N LEU A 84 6.58 -14.27 13.16
CA LEU A 84 6.52 -13.04 12.38
C LEU A 84 5.40 -12.10 12.85
N ALA A 85 4.23 -12.64 13.24
CA ALA A 85 3.17 -11.85 13.85
C ALA A 85 3.65 -11.20 15.16
N ASP A 86 4.26 -11.96 16.07
CA ASP A 86 4.75 -11.46 17.36
C ASP A 86 5.82 -10.37 17.20
N ALA A 87 6.66 -10.46 16.15
CA ALA A 87 7.73 -9.51 15.90
C ALA A 87 7.27 -8.22 15.22
N PHE A 88 6.25 -8.29 14.35
CA PHE A 88 5.89 -7.20 13.44
C PHE A 88 4.45 -6.71 13.54
N TRP A 89 3.61 -7.33 14.38
CA TRP A 89 2.24 -6.87 14.63
C TRP A 89 2.07 -6.23 16.01
N PRO A 90 1.31 -5.12 16.10
CA PRO A 90 0.78 -4.32 15.00
C PRO A 90 1.89 -3.75 14.11
N GLY A 91 1.68 -3.72 12.78
CA GLY A 91 2.67 -3.13 11.86
C GLY A 91 2.50 -3.47 10.37
N PRO A 92 3.45 -3.03 9.54
CA PRO A 92 3.35 -3.06 8.07
C PRO A 92 3.73 -4.42 7.47
N LEU A 93 3.38 -5.52 8.15
CA LEU A 93 3.55 -6.88 7.67
C LEU A 93 2.19 -7.52 7.38
N THR A 94 2.08 -8.19 6.25
CA THR A 94 0.93 -9.03 5.89
C THR A 94 1.40 -10.47 5.73
N LEU A 95 0.73 -11.38 6.42
CA LEU A 95 0.98 -12.81 6.31
C LEU A 95 -0.02 -13.41 5.33
N LEU A 96 0.46 -14.09 4.30
CA LEU A 96 -0.37 -14.90 3.42
C LEU A 96 -0.33 -16.34 3.92
N VAL A 97 -1.49 -16.84 4.33
CA VAL A 97 -1.68 -18.15 4.96
C VAL A 97 -2.82 -18.91 4.29
N GLU A 98 -2.92 -20.22 4.51
CA GLU A 98 -4.10 -21.00 4.11
C GLU A 98 -5.35 -20.46 4.82
N ARG A 99 -6.42 -20.20 4.07
CA ARG A 99 -7.63 -19.59 4.63
C ARG A 99 -8.46 -20.61 5.40
N SER A 100 -9.09 -20.17 6.48
CA SER A 100 -10.14 -20.94 7.12
C SER A 100 -11.33 -21.13 6.17
N SER A 101 -12.08 -22.22 6.35
CA SER A 101 -13.28 -22.50 5.54
C SER A 101 -14.38 -21.43 5.71
N SER A 102 -14.36 -20.68 6.81
CA SER A 102 -15.24 -19.54 7.07
C SER A 102 -14.93 -18.31 6.22
N VAL A 103 -13.71 -18.18 5.67
CA VAL A 103 -13.32 -17.03 4.86
C VAL A 103 -13.96 -17.14 3.48
N SER A 104 -14.73 -16.11 3.13
CA SER A 104 -15.41 -16.05 1.83
C SER A 104 -14.41 -16.08 0.66
N PRO A 105 -14.69 -16.89 -0.40
CA PRO A 105 -13.93 -16.84 -1.65
C PRO A 105 -13.95 -15.47 -2.33
N VAL A 106 -14.95 -14.62 -2.04
CA VAL A 106 -15.03 -13.26 -2.61
C VAL A 106 -13.85 -12.41 -2.12
N VAL A 107 -13.46 -12.57 -0.84
CA VAL A 107 -12.31 -11.86 -0.27
C VAL A 107 -10.99 -12.35 -0.88
N THR A 108 -10.87 -13.65 -1.15
CA THR A 108 -9.62 -14.28 -1.61
C THR A 108 -9.49 -14.33 -3.13
N GLY A 109 -10.46 -13.82 -3.88
CA GLY A 109 -10.50 -13.98 -5.34
C GLY A 109 -10.55 -15.46 -5.77
N GLY A 110 -11.20 -16.31 -4.96
CA GLY A 110 -11.31 -17.75 -5.17
C GLY A 110 -10.08 -18.57 -4.74
N ARG A 111 -9.04 -17.93 -4.18
CA ARG A 111 -7.80 -18.60 -3.77
C ARG A 111 -7.97 -19.39 -2.46
N PRO A 112 -7.17 -20.44 -2.23
CA PRO A 112 -7.14 -21.16 -0.95
C PRO A 112 -6.41 -20.36 0.14
N THR A 113 -5.75 -19.26 -0.21
CA THR A 113 -4.98 -18.43 0.72
C THR A 113 -5.66 -17.11 1.03
N VAL A 114 -5.33 -16.51 2.18
CA VAL A 114 -5.82 -15.21 2.63
C VAL A 114 -4.67 -14.37 3.19
N GLY A 115 -4.65 -13.09 2.84
CA GLY A 115 -3.71 -12.13 3.40
C GLY A 115 -4.28 -11.50 4.67
N ILE A 116 -3.55 -11.58 5.78
CA ILE A 116 -3.99 -11.08 7.09
C ILE A 116 -2.96 -10.08 7.62
N ARG A 117 -3.44 -9.05 8.33
CA ARG A 117 -2.59 -8.02 8.96
C ARG A 117 -3.25 -7.43 10.20
N VAL A 118 -2.44 -7.03 11.18
CA VAL A 118 -2.85 -6.10 12.25
C VAL A 118 -2.15 -4.76 12.00
N PRO A 119 -2.88 -3.68 11.62
CA PRO A 119 -2.26 -2.39 11.28
C PRO A 119 -1.79 -1.64 12.52
N ASP A 120 -0.64 -0.98 12.47
CA ASP A 120 -0.13 -0.12 13.55
C ASP A 120 -0.57 1.33 13.40
N HIS A 121 -1.88 1.55 13.53
CA HIS A 121 -2.49 2.87 13.52
C HIS A 121 -3.58 2.97 14.58
N PRO A 122 -3.54 3.97 15.49
CA PRO A 122 -4.46 4.04 16.63
C PRO A 122 -5.93 4.06 16.21
N VAL A 123 -6.27 4.82 15.16
CA VAL A 123 -7.64 4.87 14.61
C VAL A 123 -8.10 3.54 14.04
N ALA A 124 -7.20 2.82 13.34
CA ALA A 124 -7.56 1.53 12.77
C ALA A 124 -7.77 0.49 13.85
N LEU A 125 -6.86 0.44 14.82
CA LEU A 125 -6.96 -0.50 15.94
C LEU A 125 -8.22 -0.24 16.77
N GLU A 126 -8.55 1.02 17.05
CA GLU A 126 -9.77 1.35 17.78
C GLU A 126 -11.01 0.91 17.00
N LEU A 127 -11.12 1.27 15.72
CA LEU A 127 -12.22 0.80 14.87
C LEU A 127 -12.32 -0.73 14.86
N LEU A 128 -11.22 -1.44 14.63
CA LEU A 128 -11.22 -2.90 14.52
C LEU A 128 -11.65 -3.56 15.83
N ARG A 129 -11.22 -3.01 16.98
CA ARG A 129 -11.66 -3.47 18.31
C ARG A 129 -13.15 -3.23 18.53
N THR A 130 -13.65 -2.03 18.23
CA THR A 130 -15.07 -1.70 18.38
C THR A 130 -15.96 -2.49 17.43
N PHE A 131 -15.48 -2.75 16.21
CA PHE A 131 -16.18 -3.54 15.21
C PHE A 131 -16.27 -5.01 15.62
N GLY A 132 -15.15 -5.59 16.08
CA GLY A 132 -15.04 -6.96 16.58
C GLY A 132 -14.87 -8.04 15.49
N GLY A 133 -14.94 -7.66 14.22
CA GLY A 133 -14.72 -8.55 13.06
C GLY A 133 -13.49 -8.17 12.24
N GLY A 134 -13.29 -8.85 11.11
CA GLY A 134 -12.23 -8.53 10.15
C GLY A 134 -12.71 -7.54 9.10
N VAL A 135 -11.84 -6.60 8.71
CA VAL A 135 -12.14 -5.61 7.66
C VAL A 135 -11.28 -5.92 6.44
N ALA A 136 -11.92 -6.31 5.33
CA ALA A 136 -11.23 -6.51 4.05
C ALA A 136 -10.97 -5.14 3.42
N ALA A 137 -9.71 -4.76 3.27
CA ALA A 137 -9.33 -3.42 2.81
C ALA A 137 -8.12 -3.42 1.86
N PRO A 138 -8.30 -3.26 0.54
CA PRO A 138 -7.23 -2.79 -0.35
C PRO A 138 -7.02 -1.28 -0.15
N SER A 139 -6.01 -0.70 -0.82
CA SER A 139 -5.79 0.76 -0.82
C SER A 139 -7.04 1.54 -1.30
N ALA A 140 -7.31 2.73 -0.75
CA ALA A 140 -8.53 3.51 -1.01
C ALA A 140 -8.47 4.43 -2.24
N ASN A 141 -7.98 3.91 -3.37
CA ASN A 141 -7.91 4.61 -4.66
C ASN A 141 -8.63 3.83 -5.76
N ARG A 142 -8.92 4.49 -6.89
CA ARG A 142 -9.31 3.77 -8.12
C ARG A 142 -8.17 2.85 -8.56
N PHE A 143 -8.52 1.67 -9.05
CA PHE A 143 -7.56 0.64 -9.44
C PHE A 143 -6.53 1.17 -10.47
N GLY A 144 -5.25 0.83 -10.28
CA GLY A 144 -4.13 1.31 -11.11
C GLY A 144 -3.58 2.69 -10.72
N ARG A 145 -4.36 3.55 -10.06
CA ARG A 145 -3.92 4.89 -9.65
C ARG A 145 -2.98 4.85 -8.44
N VAL A 146 -2.31 5.98 -8.18
CA VAL A 146 -1.46 6.20 -7.00
C VAL A 146 -2.23 5.86 -5.72
N SER A 147 -1.63 5.15 -4.76
CA SER A 147 -2.29 4.86 -3.48
C SER A 147 -2.52 6.14 -2.65
N PRO A 148 -3.53 6.17 -1.75
CA PRO A 148 -3.82 7.33 -0.92
C PRO A 148 -3.08 7.25 0.43
N THR A 149 -2.34 8.29 0.77
CA THR A 149 -1.64 8.46 2.07
C THR A 149 -2.28 9.51 2.99
N THR A 150 -3.40 10.11 2.58
CA THR A 150 -4.16 11.10 3.37
C THR A 150 -5.66 10.92 3.09
N ALA A 151 -6.52 11.37 4.00
CA ALA A 151 -7.97 11.38 3.79
C ALA A 151 -8.37 12.20 2.54
N ALA A 152 -7.68 13.32 2.29
CA ALA A 152 -7.89 14.14 1.10
C ALA A 152 -7.62 13.38 -0.20
N HIS A 153 -6.64 12.47 -0.22
CA HIS A 153 -6.40 11.60 -1.37
C HIS A 153 -7.55 10.61 -1.60
N VAL A 154 -8.17 10.10 -0.53
CA VAL A 154 -9.33 9.21 -0.65
C VAL A 154 -10.54 9.97 -1.19
N ILE A 155 -10.83 11.15 -0.64
CA ILE A 155 -11.95 11.99 -1.06
C ILE A 155 -11.83 12.36 -2.54
N ALA A 156 -10.62 12.69 -3.00
CA ALA A 156 -10.37 13.03 -4.39
C ALA A 156 -10.65 11.87 -5.38
N ASP A 157 -10.43 10.62 -4.96
CA ASP A 157 -10.56 9.45 -5.83
C ASP A 157 -11.96 8.80 -5.74
N LEU A 158 -12.50 8.72 -4.52
CA LEU A 158 -13.64 7.86 -4.17
C LEU A 158 -14.76 8.59 -3.43
N GLY A 159 -14.66 9.90 -3.19
CA GLY A 159 -15.49 10.64 -2.21
C GLY A 159 -16.97 10.23 -2.12
N ASP A 160 -17.70 10.26 -3.24
CA ASP A 160 -19.15 9.96 -3.26
C ASP A 160 -19.47 8.46 -3.12
N ASP A 161 -18.48 7.58 -3.27
CA ASP A 161 -18.63 6.12 -3.22
C ASP A 161 -18.28 5.53 -1.83
N VAL A 162 -17.78 6.34 -0.90
CA VAL A 162 -17.38 5.92 0.46
C VAL A 162 -18.34 6.48 1.50
N ASP A 163 -18.94 5.62 2.32
CA ASP A 163 -19.98 6.03 3.26
C ASP A 163 -19.40 6.80 4.47
N VAL A 164 -18.18 6.44 4.92
CA VAL A 164 -17.46 7.15 6.00
C VAL A 164 -15.97 7.24 5.70
N VAL A 165 -15.40 8.45 5.74
CA VAL A 165 -13.94 8.66 5.70
C VAL A 165 -13.44 8.99 7.10
N LEU A 166 -12.61 8.12 7.67
CA LEU A 166 -11.92 8.40 8.94
C LEU A 166 -10.62 9.14 8.64
N ASP A 167 -10.52 10.40 9.03
CA ASP A 167 -9.27 11.15 8.89
C ASP A 167 -8.34 10.84 10.07
N GLY A 168 -7.27 10.08 9.79
CA GLY A 168 -6.21 9.76 10.73
C GLY A 168 -4.92 10.57 10.50
N GLY A 169 -4.98 11.60 9.66
CA GLY A 169 -3.79 12.33 9.21
C GLY A 169 -2.97 11.56 8.16
N PRO A 170 -1.76 12.06 7.83
CA PRO A 170 -0.88 11.42 6.87
C PRO A 170 -0.33 10.07 7.34
N CYS A 171 -0.26 9.09 6.44
CA CYS A 171 0.41 7.82 6.68
C CYS A 171 1.91 8.03 6.91
N ARG A 172 2.48 7.33 7.90
CA ARG A 172 3.89 7.49 8.31
C ARG A 172 4.89 6.63 7.53
N VAL A 173 4.46 5.51 6.94
CA VAL A 173 5.28 4.61 6.12
C VAL A 173 5.13 4.92 4.63
N GLY A 174 3.92 5.30 4.19
CA GLY A 174 3.64 5.81 2.84
C GLY A 174 3.70 4.79 1.69
N VAL A 175 4.30 3.62 1.88
CA VAL A 175 4.18 2.46 0.98
C VAL A 175 3.35 1.35 1.63
N GLU A 176 2.81 0.42 0.85
CA GLU A 176 2.01 -0.69 1.36
C GLU A 176 2.81 -1.66 2.25
N SER A 177 2.11 -2.54 2.96
CA SER A 177 2.71 -3.60 3.76
C SER A 177 3.55 -4.57 2.93
N THR A 178 4.60 -5.11 3.56
CA THR A 178 5.33 -6.27 3.05
C THR A 178 4.41 -7.49 3.11
N ILE A 179 4.38 -8.30 2.05
CA ILE A 179 3.57 -9.53 2.01
C ILE A 179 4.51 -10.72 1.99
N VAL A 180 4.37 -11.61 2.97
CA VAL A 180 5.15 -12.86 3.06
C VAL A 180 4.22 -14.06 2.90
N ASP A 181 4.54 -14.92 1.93
CA ASP A 181 3.89 -16.21 1.75
C ASP A 181 4.45 -17.22 2.73
N LEU A 182 3.56 -17.80 3.54
CA LEU A 182 3.86 -18.81 4.54
C LEU A 182 3.20 -20.16 4.23
N THR A 183 2.67 -20.32 3.02
CA THR A 183 2.03 -21.56 2.56
C THR A 183 3.02 -22.56 1.95
N THR A 184 4.25 -22.13 1.72
CA THR A 184 5.36 -22.93 1.19
C THR A 184 6.31 -23.39 2.31
N ASP A 185 7.15 -24.39 2.03
CA ASP A 185 8.14 -24.92 2.98
C ASP A 185 9.10 -23.85 3.53
N ARG A 186 9.37 -22.82 2.74
CA ARG A 186 10.15 -21.65 3.12
C ARG A 186 9.33 -20.38 2.89
N PRO A 187 9.37 -19.40 3.82
CA PRO A 187 8.77 -18.10 3.60
C PRO A 187 9.32 -17.42 2.34
N VAL A 188 8.44 -16.78 1.58
CA VAL A 188 8.82 -16.00 0.39
C VAL A 188 8.19 -14.62 0.45
N VAL A 189 8.97 -13.56 0.24
CA VAL A 189 8.43 -12.20 0.14
C VAL A 189 7.76 -12.05 -1.22
N LEU A 190 6.43 -11.96 -1.25
CA LEU A 190 5.67 -11.72 -2.49
C LEU A 190 5.70 -10.26 -2.91
N ARG A 191 5.72 -9.35 -1.93
CA ARG A 191 5.75 -7.90 -2.18
C ARG A 191 6.57 -7.21 -1.11
N ALA A 192 7.59 -6.47 -1.51
CA ALA A 192 8.32 -5.56 -0.62
C ALA A 192 7.45 -4.36 -0.20
N GLY A 193 7.60 -3.94 1.05
CA GLY A 193 6.82 -2.88 1.67
C GLY A 193 7.51 -2.34 2.93
N GLY A 194 6.71 -1.90 3.90
CA GLY A 194 7.21 -1.24 5.12
C GLY A 194 8.07 -2.08 6.07
N VAL A 195 8.17 -3.41 5.89
CA VAL A 195 9.14 -4.25 6.59
C VAL A 195 10.18 -4.76 5.58
N SER A 196 11.46 -4.42 5.77
CA SER A 196 12.51 -4.87 4.87
C SER A 196 12.79 -6.37 5.01
N VAL A 197 13.36 -6.96 3.95
CA VAL A 197 13.73 -8.38 3.94
C VAL A 197 14.78 -8.67 5.01
N ASP A 198 15.78 -7.80 5.17
CA ASP A 198 16.82 -7.97 6.20
C ASP A 198 16.23 -8.09 7.62
N ARG A 199 15.16 -7.34 7.91
CA ARG A 199 14.46 -7.41 9.20
C ARG A 199 13.71 -8.72 9.37
N LEU A 200 13.09 -9.24 8.30
CA LEU A 200 12.46 -10.56 8.32
C LEU A 200 13.51 -11.66 8.56
N GLU A 201 14.65 -11.59 7.87
CA GLU A 201 15.75 -12.56 8.01
C GLU A 201 16.37 -12.52 9.42
N GLU A 202 16.50 -11.33 10.02
CA GLU A 202 16.97 -11.17 11.41
C GLU A 202 16.09 -11.94 12.40
N VAL A 203 14.77 -11.88 12.23
CA VAL A 203 13.81 -12.60 13.09
C VAL A 203 13.78 -14.10 12.78
N LEU A 204 13.87 -14.47 11.50
CA LEU A 204 13.82 -15.87 11.07
C LEU A 204 15.13 -16.63 11.36
N GLY A 205 16.26 -15.93 11.40
CA GLY A 205 17.60 -16.50 11.55
C GLY A 205 18.14 -17.17 10.29
N TYR A 206 17.52 -16.95 9.13
CA TYR A 206 17.95 -17.47 7.83
C TYR A 206 17.46 -16.59 6.68
N SER A 207 18.14 -16.68 5.54
CA SER A 207 17.77 -15.90 4.35
C SER A 207 16.53 -16.43 3.64
N ILE A 208 15.73 -15.52 3.09
CA ILE A 208 14.48 -15.81 2.39
C ILE A 208 14.47 -15.21 0.98
N ASP A 209 13.72 -15.85 0.09
CA ASP A 209 13.62 -15.39 -1.29
C ASP A 209 12.61 -14.25 -1.43
N ILE A 210 12.89 -13.33 -2.36
CA ILE A 210 11.92 -12.37 -2.88
C ILE A 210 11.36 -12.95 -4.18
N TYR A 211 10.04 -13.01 -4.29
CA TYR A 211 9.39 -13.47 -5.50
C TYR A 211 9.65 -12.48 -6.64
N VAL A 212 10.37 -12.95 -7.67
CA VAL A 212 10.55 -12.23 -8.93
C VAL A 212 9.61 -12.88 -9.97
N SER A 213 8.66 -12.11 -10.46
CA SER A 213 7.78 -12.56 -11.56
C SER A 213 8.61 -12.74 -12.83
N ALA A 214 8.88 -13.99 -13.23
CA ALA A 214 9.68 -14.28 -14.42
C ALA A 214 8.90 -14.13 -15.74
N GLU A 215 7.56 -14.12 -15.72
CA GLU A 215 6.71 -13.99 -16.90
C GLU A 215 5.36 -13.30 -16.56
N PRO A 216 4.70 -12.62 -17.52
CA PRO A 216 3.36 -12.07 -17.32
C PRO A 216 2.40 -13.21 -16.97
N SER A 217 1.95 -13.24 -15.71
CA SER A 217 1.23 -14.38 -15.14
C SER A 217 -0.07 -14.65 -15.87
N THR A 218 -0.19 -15.82 -16.51
CA THR A 218 -1.46 -16.36 -17.04
C THR A 218 -2.42 -16.82 -15.93
N GLY A 219 -2.01 -16.76 -14.65
CA GLY A 219 -2.71 -17.29 -13.46
C GLY A 219 -3.23 -16.26 -12.44
N GLY A 220 -3.32 -14.98 -12.80
CA GLY A 220 -3.81 -13.90 -11.93
C GLY A 220 -2.92 -13.59 -10.71
N ALA A 221 -3.19 -12.47 -10.03
CA ALA A 221 -2.36 -11.99 -8.93
C ALA A 221 -2.49 -12.83 -7.64
N ARG A 222 -1.39 -13.46 -7.18
CA ARG A 222 -1.33 -14.21 -5.90
C ARG A 222 -1.59 -13.35 -4.67
N ALA A 223 -1.18 -12.09 -4.74
CA ALA A 223 -1.32 -11.09 -3.70
C ALA A 223 -1.59 -9.71 -4.33
N PRO A 224 -2.11 -8.73 -3.58
CA PRO A 224 -2.26 -7.36 -4.09
C PRO A 224 -0.94 -6.73 -4.52
N GLY A 225 -0.95 -5.95 -5.60
CA GLY A 225 0.20 -5.12 -6.02
C GLY A 225 1.22 -5.82 -6.92
N MET A 226 0.88 -6.97 -7.51
CA MET A 226 1.77 -7.75 -8.38
C MET A 226 1.73 -7.35 -9.86
N LEU A 227 0.96 -6.32 -10.24
CA LEU A 227 0.74 -5.91 -11.64
C LEU A 227 1.89 -5.08 -12.22
N GLU A 228 2.28 -5.33 -13.47
CA GLU A 228 3.38 -4.63 -14.15
C GLU A 228 3.18 -3.11 -14.19
N ALA A 229 1.96 -2.63 -14.46
CA ALA A 229 1.58 -1.22 -14.42
C ALA A 229 0.64 -0.95 -13.24
N HIS A 230 1.07 -0.10 -12.31
CA HIS A 230 0.31 0.30 -11.13
C HIS A 230 0.95 1.52 -10.46
N TYR A 231 0.18 2.26 -9.65
CA TYR A 231 0.62 3.45 -8.90
C TYR A 231 0.96 4.66 -9.78
N ALA A 232 0.41 4.73 -10.99
CA ALA A 232 0.77 5.76 -11.96
C ALA A 232 0.02 7.08 -11.69
N PRO A 233 0.74 8.22 -11.61
CA PRO A 233 0.14 9.55 -11.74
C PRO A 233 -0.27 9.81 -13.21
N ASN A 234 -0.89 10.96 -13.49
CA ASN A 234 -1.12 11.42 -14.86
C ASN A 234 0.19 11.90 -15.51
N ALA A 235 1.10 12.50 -14.73
CA ALA A 235 2.44 12.85 -15.20
C ALA A 235 3.20 11.59 -15.63
N ARG A 236 3.87 11.61 -16.79
CA ARG A 236 4.74 10.50 -17.20
C ARG A 236 5.91 10.39 -16.23
N VAL A 237 6.12 9.21 -15.64
CA VAL A 237 7.26 8.98 -14.74
C VAL A 237 8.47 8.51 -15.54
N VAL A 238 9.61 9.18 -15.36
CA VAL A 238 10.90 8.80 -15.95
C VAL A 238 11.88 8.53 -14.81
N LEU A 239 12.50 7.36 -14.81
CA LEU A 239 13.52 7.03 -13.81
C LEU A 239 14.90 7.39 -14.33
N CYS A 240 15.72 8.02 -13.49
CA CYS A 240 17.13 8.28 -13.81
C CYS A 240 18.02 7.99 -12.61
N VAL A 241 19.25 7.56 -12.87
CA VAL A 241 20.29 7.47 -11.85
C VAL A 241 20.95 8.83 -11.67
N GLU A 242 21.46 9.10 -10.47
CA GLU A 242 21.94 10.44 -10.07
C GLU A 242 23.02 11.00 -11.01
N HIS A 243 23.91 10.15 -11.54
CA HIS A 243 25.00 10.60 -12.42
C HIS A 243 24.55 10.94 -13.85
N GLU A 244 23.35 10.54 -14.27
CA GLU A 244 22.80 10.81 -15.60
C GLU A 244 21.78 11.96 -15.59
N ILE A 245 21.47 12.51 -14.41
CA ILE A 245 20.30 13.36 -14.22
C ILE A 245 20.32 14.63 -15.08
N ALA A 246 21.48 15.25 -15.25
CA ALA A 246 21.59 16.46 -16.06
C ALA A 246 21.24 16.20 -17.53
N GLU A 247 21.74 15.09 -18.09
CA GLU A 247 21.47 14.69 -19.48
C GLU A 247 19.99 14.32 -19.67
N VAL A 248 19.44 13.52 -18.74
CA VAL A 248 18.02 13.13 -18.77
C VAL A 248 17.10 14.34 -18.67
N LEU A 249 17.38 15.28 -17.76
CA LEU A 249 16.55 16.48 -17.61
C LEU A 249 16.59 17.36 -18.86
N ILE A 250 17.74 17.51 -19.51
CA ILE A 250 17.87 18.26 -20.78
C ILE A 250 17.04 17.59 -21.88
N GLU A 251 17.14 16.26 -22.03
CA GLU A 251 16.38 15.51 -23.03
C GLU A 251 14.87 15.61 -22.79
N VAL A 252 14.44 15.45 -21.53
CA VAL A 252 13.04 15.53 -21.16
C VAL A 252 12.49 16.93 -21.38
N LEU A 253 13.22 17.99 -21.01
CA LEU A 253 12.83 19.38 -21.29
C LEU A 253 12.67 19.66 -22.79
N GLY A 254 13.55 19.07 -23.62
CA GLY A 254 13.49 19.23 -25.08
C GLY A 254 12.29 18.54 -25.75
N SER A 255 11.68 17.55 -25.08
CA SER A 255 10.60 16.72 -25.65
C SER A 255 9.26 16.84 -24.93
N ALA A 256 9.24 17.37 -23.70
CA ALA A 256 8.04 17.51 -22.91
C ALA A 256 7.08 18.57 -23.49
N SER A 257 5.78 18.25 -23.47
CA SER A 257 4.72 19.16 -23.91
C SER A 257 4.22 20.10 -22.79
N GLY A 258 4.86 20.08 -21.62
CA GLY A 258 4.45 20.84 -20.44
C GLY A 258 5.53 20.89 -19.36
N PRO A 259 5.18 21.32 -18.13
CA PRO A 259 6.14 21.43 -17.04
C PRO A 259 6.79 20.07 -16.72
N VAL A 260 8.07 20.11 -16.36
CA VAL A 260 8.87 18.95 -15.96
C VAL A 260 9.22 19.12 -14.49
N GLY A 261 8.97 18.11 -13.68
CA GLY A 261 9.40 18.11 -12.29
C GLY A 261 10.44 17.06 -11.96
N LEU A 262 11.02 17.20 -10.78
CA LEU A 262 12.04 16.33 -10.23
C LEU A 262 11.65 15.86 -8.83
N LEU A 263 11.81 14.57 -8.56
CA LEU A 263 11.72 13.97 -7.23
C LEU A 263 13.00 13.18 -6.93
N ALA A 264 13.69 13.52 -5.84
CA ALA A 264 14.93 12.88 -5.43
C ALA A 264 15.02 12.74 -3.90
N GLY A 265 15.92 11.86 -3.45
CA GLY A 265 16.24 11.69 -2.03
C GLY A 265 16.94 12.92 -1.44
N SER A 266 17.85 13.53 -2.20
CA SER A 266 18.59 14.73 -1.80
C SER A 266 18.32 15.89 -2.76
N ALA A 267 18.53 17.11 -2.27
CA ALA A 267 18.52 18.30 -3.12
C ALA A 267 19.68 18.22 -4.12
N LEU A 268 19.41 18.53 -5.39
CA LEU A 268 20.43 18.48 -6.44
C LEU A 268 20.87 19.89 -6.84
N VAL A 269 22.14 20.01 -7.23
CA VAL A 269 22.74 21.30 -7.61
C VAL A 269 22.91 21.36 -9.12
N GLY A 270 22.73 22.55 -9.71
CA GLY A 270 22.97 22.77 -11.14
C GLY A 270 21.84 22.25 -12.03
N LEU A 271 20.61 22.21 -11.52
CA LEU A 271 19.43 21.85 -12.30
C LEU A 271 19.23 22.86 -13.45
N PRO A 272 18.84 22.40 -14.65
CA PRO A 272 18.44 23.29 -15.74
C PRO A 272 17.31 24.24 -15.33
N GLU A 273 17.26 25.43 -15.92
CA GLU A 273 16.12 26.34 -15.72
C GLU A 273 14.80 25.69 -16.20
N GLY A 274 13.72 25.93 -15.45
CA GLY A 274 12.37 25.43 -15.80
C GLY A 274 11.99 24.09 -15.16
N ILE A 275 12.89 23.45 -14.41
CA ILE A 275 12.57 22.27 -13.59
C ILE A 275 11.79 22.68 -12.33
N VAL A 276 10.68 22.00 -12.08
CA VAL A 276 9.91 22.10 -10.83
C VAL A 276 10.42 21.04 -9.85
N GLU A 277 11.36 21.41 -8.99
CA GLU A 277 11.84 20.51 -7.94
C GLU A 277 10.76 20.32 -6.86
N LEU A 278 10.35 19.06 -6.65
CA LEU A 278 9.54 18.70 -5.49
C LEU A 278 10.46 18.60 -4.27
N GLU A 279 9.90 18.90 -3.08
CA GLU A 279 10.66 18.83 -1.82
C GLU A 279 11.33 17.46 -1.67
N PRO A 280 12.68 17.41 -1.53
CA PRO A 280 13.43 16.19 -1.39
C PRO A 280 12.98 15.35 -0.20
N ALA A 281 13.12 14.04 -0.31
CA ALA A 281 12.68 13.14 0.73
C ALA A 281 13.59 13.15 1.97
N GLY A 282 14.90 13.33 1.81
CA GLY A 282 15.89 13.16 2.87
C GLY A 282 16.38 11.71 2.92
N THR A 283 15.83 10.93 3.86
CA THR A 283 16.14 9.52 4.07
C THR A 283 15.29 8.58 3.19
N ASP A 284 15.70 7.32 3.04
CA ASP A 284 14.93 6.32 2.29
C ASP A 284 13.53 6.07 2.89
N ASP A 285 13.42 6.08 4.23
CA ASP A 285 12.15 5.97 4.96
C ASP A 285 11.23 7.17 4.72
N GLU A 286 11.79 8.39 4.73
CA GLU A 286 11.03 9.59 4.37
C GLU A 286 10.60 9.54 2.90
N TYR A 287 11.43 9.00 2.00
CA TYR A 287 11.05 8.82 0.60
C TYR A 287 9.85 7.89 0.47
N ALA A 288 9.88 6.75 1.15
CA ALA A 288 8.73 5.86 1.21
C ALA A 288 7.48 6.59 1.75
N ALA A 289 7.62 7.37 2.83
CA ALA A 289 6.53 8.10 3.46
C ALA A 289 5.87 9.14 2.52
N VAL A 290 6.67 9.84 1.71
CA VAL A 290 6.18 10.93 0.86
C VAL A 290 5.91 10.53 -0.59
N LEU A 291 6.40 9.37 -1.06
CA LEU A 291 6.38 8.96 -2.47
C LEU A 291 5.02 9.22 -3.13
N TYR A 292 3.94 8.62 -2.61
CA TYR A 292 2.61 8.77 -3.20
C TYR A 292 2.04 10.18 -3.10
N SER A 293 2.36 10.90 -2.02
CA SER A 293 1.99 12.31 -1.89
C SER A 293 2.68 13.18 -2.94
N ARG A 294 3.93 12.86 -3.29
CA ARG A 294 4.72 13.56 -4.31
C ARG A 294 4.25 13.21 -5.73
N LEU A 295 3.94 11.95 -6.01
CA LEU A 295 3.32 11.56 -7.28
C LEU A 295 1.98 12.28 -7.50
N ARG A 296 1.14 12.36 -6.46
CA ARG A 296 -0.12 13.14 -6.52
C ARG A 296 0.10 14.65 -6.59
N GLN A 297 1.17 15.16 -5.96
CA GLN A 297 1.55 16.57 -6.07
C GLN A 297 1.95 16.93 -7.50
N ALA A 298 2.65 16.05 -8.22
CA ALA A 298 2.99 16.25 -9.63
C ALA A 298 1.73 16.48 -10.49
N ASP A 299 0.70 15.66 -10.28
CA ASP A 299 -0.58 15.84 -10.99
C ASP A 299 -1.27 17.15 -10.63
N ARG A 300 -1.28 17.54 -9.35
CA ARG A 300 -1.87 18.83 -8.92
C ARG A 300 -1.13 20.04 -9.49
N LEU A 301 0.18 19.92 -9.69
CA LEU A 301 1.00 20.95 -10.32
C LEU A 301 0.90 20.94 -11.86
N GLY A 302 0.16 19.98 -12.44
CA GLY A 302 0.01 19.86 -13.88
C GLY A 302 1.31 19.48 -14.59
N LEU A 303 2.20 18.75 -13.91
CA LEU A 303 3.43 18.27 -14.53
C LEU A 303 3.11 17.30 -15.67
N SER A 304 3.79 17.47 -16.79
CA SER A 304 3.69 16.55 -17.93
C SER A 304 4.62 15.35 -17.77
N VAL A 305 5.78 15.58 -17.14
CA VAL A 305 6.78 14.56 -16.83
C VAL A 305 7.29 14.78 -15.41
N LEU A 306 7.43 13.70 -14.66
CA LEU A 306 8.12 13.66 -13.37
C LEU A 306 9.36 12.76 -13.50
N VAL A 307 10.53 13.35 -13.38
CA VAL A 307 11.79 12.62 -13.32
C VAL A 307 12.04 12.22 -11.87
N CYS A 308 12.23 10.93 -11.61
CA CYS A 308 12.47 10.39 -10.27
C CYS A 308 13.87 9.78 -10.19
N VAL A 309 14.61 10.14 -9.14
CA VAL A 309 15.85 9.46 -8.75
C VAL A 309 15.49 8.35 -7.76
N PRO A 310 15.68 7.06 -8.12
CA PRO A 310 15.40 5.95 -7.21
C PRO A 310 16.43 5.92 -6.05
N PRO A 311 16.02 5.61 -4.79
CA PRO A 311 16.95 5.34 -3.70
C PRO A 311 17.76 4.04 -3.92
N PRO A 312 18.80 3.79 -3.10
CA PRO A 312 19.49 2.51 -3.08
C PRO A 312 18.54 1.31 -2.90
N GLU A 313 18.83 0.18 -3.56
CA GLU A 313 17.97 -1.02 -3.52
C GLU A 313 18.25 -1.88 -2.27
N VAL A 314 18.13 -1.27 -1.10
CA VAL A 314 18.28 -1.89 0.23
C VAL A 314 17.16 -1.40 1.17
N GLY A 315 16.88 -2.13 2.24
CA GLY A 315 15.88 -1.71 3.23
C GLY A 315 14.51 -1.43 2.59
N VAL A 316 13.92 -0.27 2.89
CA VAL A 316 12.65 0.20 2.29
C VAL A 316 12.82 0.68 0.84
N GLY A 317 14.04 0.99 0.41
CA GLY A 317 14.35 1.41 -0.96
C GLY A 317 13.98 0.35 -2.00
N VAL A 318 14.01 -0.95 -1.63
CA VAL A 318 13.49 -2.05 -2.47
C VAL A 318 12.00 -1.84 -2.79
N ALA A 319 11.20 -1.44 -1.79
CA ALA A 319 9.78 -1.17 -1.97
C ALA A 319 9.56 0.09 -2.82
N VAL A 320 10.28 1.18 -2.52
CA VAL A 320 10.19 2.45 -3.27
C VAL A 320 10.51 2.21 -4.75
N ASN A 321 11.59 1.49 -5.04
CA ASN A 321 12.03 1.18 -6.40
C ASN A 321 11.01 0.32 -7.15
N ASP A 322 10.40 -0.67 -6.50
CA ASP A 322 9.30 -1.43 -7.11
C ASP A 322 8.12 -0.53 -7.50
N ARG A 323 7.70 0.40 -6.62
CA ARG A 323 6.60 1.34 -6.91
C ARG A 323 6.95 2.32 -8.04
N LEU A 324 8.17 2.85 -8.04
CA LEU A 324 8.66 3.74 -9.10
C LEU A 324 8.72 3.05 -10.47
N ARG A 325 9.22 1.80 -10.53
CA ARG A 325 9.27 1.00 -11.78
C ARG A 325 7.86 0.75 -12.33
N ARG A 326 6.90 0.39 -11.48
CA ARG A 326 5.50 0.18 -11.90
C ARG A 326 4.81 1.47 -12.35
N ALA A 327 5.10 2.59 -11.70
CA ALA A 327 4.59 3.89 -12.11
C ALA A 327 5.17 4.34 -13.46
N ALA A 328 6.44 4.03 -13.74
CA ALA A 328 7.10 4.34 -15.01
C ALA A 328 6.69 3.41 -16.18
N ALA A 329 6.12 2.24 -15.88
CA ALA A 329 5.66 1.28 -16.89
C ALA A 329 4.24 1.56 -17.43
N SER A 330 3.60 2.65 -16.99
CA SER A 330 2.21 3.01 -17.33
C SER A 330 2.10 4.02 -18.47
#